data_AF-A0A6A7LED9-F1
#
_entry.id   AF-A0A6A7LED9-F1
#
_cell.length_a   1.000
_cell.length_b   1.000
_cell.length_c   1.000
_cell.angle_alpha   90.00
_cell.angle_beta   90.00
_cell.angle_gamma   90.00
#
_symmetry.space_group_name_H-M   'P 1'
#
loop_
_entity.id
_entity.type
_entity.pdbx_description
1 polymer ?
#
loop_
_entity_poly.entity_id
_entity_poly.type
_entity_poly.pdbx_seq_one_letter_code
_entity_poly.pdbx_strand_id
1 'polypeptide(L)'
;MSLTVHKKRPLKMIASPEEQGLLLEKNEKNSVSPISIEKANDINASSISQLGNIERENRLSAILRLHTRGLNQEQIAQELHIDQSTVSRDLHLVQQESKKHVEKYMREDILLEYLRYLVGSNEITRTLWEMVQSKDATRKEKMNAISLLMQMYDSRLQRLTAGPESFLNVKKSLSEIELRKMAEVNPMLQARLNNKILFGKDFSLFKGLKKE
;
A
#
# COMPACT_ATOMS: atom_id res chain seq x y z
N MET A 1 10.73 -56.64 6.21
CA MET A 1 9.72 -57.04 5.20
C MET A 1 8.37 -57.17 5.90
N SER A 2 7.42 -56.28 5.61
CA SER A 2 5.98 -56.54 5.64
C SER A 2 5.25 -55.30 5.14
N LEU A 3 4.77 -55.39 3.90
CA LEU A 3 3.96 -54.41 3.19
C LEU A 3 2.51 -54.61 3.61
N THR A 4 1.80 -53.54 3.95
CA THR A 4 0.32 -53.55 4.04
C THR A 4 -0.25 -52.46 3.15
N VAL A 5 -1.21 -52.88 2.33
CA VAL A 5 -1.73 -52.20 1.16
C VAL A 5 -3.24 -51.94 1.34
N HIS A 6 -3.63 -50.69 1.04
CA HIS A 6 -4.92 -50.15 0.59
C HIS A 6 -6.21 -50.27 1.42
N LYS A 7 -6.87 -49.10 1.61
CA LYS A 7 -8.21 -48.86 1.06
C LYS A 7 -8.50 -47.37 0.81
N LYS A 8 -8.61 -46.99 -0.47
CA LYS A 8 -9.08 -45.67 -0.95
C LYS A 8 -10.61 -45.57 -0.80
N ARG A 9 -11.15 -44.42 -0.39
CA ARG A 9 -12.59 -44.10 -0.43
C ARG A 9 -12.91 -43.32 -1.72
N PRO A 10 -14.06 -43.56 -2.38
CA PRO A 10 -14.43 -42.87 -3.62
C PRO A 10 -15.16 -41.54 -3.36
N LEU A 11 -14.86 -40.57 -4.24
CA LEU A 11 -15.50 -39.26 -4.37
C LEU A 11 -16.91 -39.41 -4.96
N LYS A 12 -17.89 -38.71 -4.39
CA LYS A 12 -19.27 -38.64 -4.89
C LYS A 12 -19.39 -37.40 -5.77
N MET A 13 -19.47 -37.63 -7.08
CA MET A 13 -19.85 -36.63 -8.08
C MET A 13 -21.37 -36.43 -8.04
N ILE A 14 -21.84 -35.18 -7.99
CA ILE A 14 -23.25 -34.84 -8.18
C ILE A 14 -23.32 -34.03 -9.48
N ALA A 15 -24.10 -34.56 -10.42
CA ALA A 15 -24.31 -34.03 -11.76
C ALA A 15 -25.44 -32.98 -11.79
N SER A 16 -25.32 -32.09 -12.77
CA SER A 16 -26.32 -31.15 -13.30
C SER A 16 -27.62 -31.83 -13.73
N PRO A 17 -28.76 -31.12 -13.69
CA PRO A 17 -29.88 -31.38 -14.59
C PRO A 17 -30.16 -30.17 -15.50
N GLU A 18 -29.87 -30.34 -16.79
CA GLU A 18 -30.55 -29.61 -17.86
C GLU A 18 -31.90 -30.29 -18.20
N GLU A 19 -32.80 -29.49 -18.79
CA GLU A 19 -33.94 -29.89 -19.65
C GLU A 19 -35.21 -30.49 -19.02
N GLN A 20 -36.15 -29.59 -18.67
CA GLN A 20 -37.58 -29.69 -18.98
C GLN A 20 -38.02 -28.24 -19.30
N GLY A 21 -38.60 -27.84 -20.43
CA GLY A 21 -39.56 -28.54 -21.27
C GLY A 21 -40.89 -27.79 -21.23
N LEU A 22 -40.98 -26.70 -22.00
CA LEU A 22 -42.16 -26.15 -22.70
C LEU A 22 -43.52 -26.08 -21.97
N LEU A 23 -43.98 -24.86 -21.64
CA LEU A 23 -45.41 -24.50 -21.76
C LEU A 23 -45.56 -23.01 -22.12
N LEU A 24 -46.03 -22.81 -23.35
CA LEU A 24 -46.54 -21.56 -23.88
C LEU A 24 -47.91 -21.28 -23.26
N GLU A 25 -48.08 -20.13 -22.61
CA GLU A 25 -49.36 -19.42 -22.61
C GLU A 25 -49.15 -17.96 -23.02
N LYS A 26 -49.96 -17.52 -23.97
CA LYS A 26 -49.99 -16.17 -24.54
C LYS A 26 -51.20 -15.41 -23.97
N ASN A 27 -50.96 -14.11 -23.74
CA ASN A 27 -51.91 -12.97 -23.72
C ASN A 27 -52.85 -12.89 -22.50
N GLU A 28 -53.10 -11.75 -21.85
CA GLU A 28 -53.46 -10.43 -22.40
C GLU A 28 -53.14 -9.25 -21.46
N LYS A 29 -52.79 -8.11 -22.08
CA LYS A 29 -53.19 -6.71 -21.82
C LYS A 29 -53.26 -6.20 -20.36
N ASN A 30 -52.46 -5.18 -20.05
CA ASN A 30 -52.98 -3.83 -19.78
C ASN A 30 -51.89 -2.77 -19.54
N SER A 31 -51.98 -1.71 -20.37
CA SER A 31 -51.62 -0.30 -20.12
C SER A 31 -50.51 0.05 -19.13
N VAL A 32 -49.35 0.50 -19.64
CA VAL A 32 -48.38 1.30 -18.87
C VAL A 32 -48.48 2.76 -19.34
N SER A 33 -48.96 3.59 -18.42
CA SER A 33 -48.94 5.05 -18.45
C SER A 33 -47.51 5.62 -18.30
N PRO A 34 -47.23 6.82 -18.82
CA PRO A 34 -45.87 7.35 -18.98
C PRO A 34 -45.38 8.02 -17.69
N ILE A 35 -44.96 7.24 -16.69
CA ILE A 35 -44.29 7.79 -15.49
C ILE A 35 -43.20 6.82 -15.06
N SER A 36 -42.05 6.80 -15.75
CA SER A 36 -40.81 6.12 -15.30
C SER A 36 -39.59 6.47 -16.17
N ILE A 37 -39.36 7.75 -16.48
CA ILE A 37 -38.15 8.15 -17.24
C ILE A 37 -37.05 8.72 -16.33
N GLU A 38 -37.36 9.21 -15.12
CA GLU A 38 -36.35 9.88 -14.29
C GLU A 38 -35.47 8.92 -13.46
N LYS A 39 -35.99 7.78 -12.97
CA LYS A 39 -35.20 6.84 -12.15
C LYS A 39 -34.25 5.92 -12.93
N ALA A 40 -34.39 5.85 -14.25
CA ALA A 40 -33.51 5.05 -15.11
C ALA A 40 -32.18 5.76 -15.45
N ASN A 41 -32.13 7.09 -15.28
CA ASN A 41 -30.96 7.88 -15.63
C ASN A 41 -29.86 7.86 -14.55
N ASP A 42 -30.24 7.78 -13.27
CA ASP A 42 -29.28 7.78 -12.15
C ASP A 42 -28.51 6.46 -12.03
N ILE A 43 -29.16 5.33 -12.34
CA ILE A 43 -28.54 4.00 -12.28
C ILE A 43 -27.50 3.86 -13.40
N ASN A 44 -27.84 4.30 -14.62
CA ASN A 44 -26.94 4.25 -15.78
C ASN A 44 -25.70 5.16 -15.62
N ALA A 45 -25.85 6.35 -15.01
CA ALA A 45 -24.73 7.26 -14.79
C ALA A 45 -23.67 6.68 -13.83
N SER A 46 -24.12 6.00 -12.76
CA SER A 46 -23.21 5.38 -11.79
C SER A 46 -22.41 4.23 -12.40
N SER A 47 -23.04 3.35 -13.17
CA SER A 47 -22.37 2.21 -13.82
C SER A 47 -21.38 2.64 -14.90
N ILE A 48 -21.67 3.70 -15.66
CA ILE A 48 -20.74 4.26 -16.67
C ILE A 48 -19.50 4.87 -15.99
N SER A 49 -19.68 5.56 -14.85
CA SER A 49 -18.56 6.12 -14.09
C SER A 49 -17.65 5.06 -13.47
N GLN A 50 -18.22 3.92 -13.05
CA GLN A 50 -17.48 2.78 -12.51
C GLN A 50 -16.67 2.06 -13.61
N LEU A 51 -17.28 1.85 -14.78
CA LEU A 51 -16.58 1.26 -15.93
C LEU A 51 -15.39 2.10 -16.40
N GLY A 52 -15.54 3.43 -16.44
CA GLY A 52 -14.44 4.35 -16.78
C GLY A 52 -13.28 4.32 -15.76
N ASN A 53 -13.59 4.08 -14.48
CA ASN A 53 -12.55 3.91 -13.45
C ASN A 53 -11.79 2.59 -13.62
N ILE A 54 -12.49 1.49 -13.93
CA ILE A 54 -11.87 0.18 -14.14
C ILE A 54 -10.97 0.19 -15.39
N GLU A 55 -11.44 0.79 -16.48
CA GLU A 55 -10.64 0.90 -17.71
C GLU A 55 -9.35 1.72 -17.49
N ARG A 56 -9.47 2.83 -16.76
CA ARG A 56 -8.31 3.64 -16.36
C ARG A 56 -7.34 2.83 -15.49
N GLU A 57 -7.82 2.11 -14.49
CA GLU A 57 -6.98 1.32 -13.59
C GLU A 57 -6.26 0.18 -14.32
N ASN A 58 -6.97 -0.50 -15.24
CA ASN A 58 -6.39 -1.51 -16.11
C ASN A 58 -5.27 -0.92 -16.99
N ARG A 59 -5.48 0.28 -17.54
CA ARG A 59 -4.44 0.97 -18.32
C ARG A 59 -3.24 1.36 -17.46
N LEU A 60 -3.48 1.92 -16.27
CA LEU A 60 -2.41 2.30 -15.33
C LEU A 60 -1.55 1.11 -14.93
N SER A 61 -2.17 -0.03 -14.61
CA SER A 61 -1.45 -1.26 -14.27
C SER A 61 -0.62 -1.79 -15.44
N ALA A 62 -1.14 -1.72 -16.67
CA ALA A 62 -0.40 -2.11 -17.88
C ALA A 62 0.80 -1.19 -18.14
N ILE A 63 0.61 0.13 -18.04
CA ILE A 63 1.68 1.13 -18.18
C ILE A 63 2.78 0.88 -17.14
N LEU A 64 2.42 0.71 -15.86
CA LEU A 64 3.38 0.46 -14.78
C LEU A 64 4.16 -0.83 -14.98
N ARG A 65 3.49 -1.90 -15.43
CA ARG A 65 4.12 -3.18 -15.75
C ARG A 65 5.19 -3.02 -16.82
N LEU A 66 4.90 -2.28 -17.90
CA LEU A 66 5.85 -2.06 -18.99
C LEU A 66 6.97 -1.11 -18.58
N HIS A 67 6.66 -0.05 -17.82
CA HIS A 67 7.66 0.86 -17.27
C HIS A 67 8.65 0.14 -16.34
N THR A 68 8.17 -0.79 -15.51
CA THR A 68 9.03 -1.61 -14.62
C THR A 68 9.96 -2.54 -15.41
N ARG A 69 9.59 -2.93 -16.63
CA ARG A 69 10.46 -3.69 -17.55
C ARG A 69 11.53 -2.82 -18.23
N GLY A 70 11.54 -1.51 -17.98
CA GLY A 70 12.52 -0.57 -18.51
C GLY A 70 12.16 0.03 -19.87
N LEU A 71 10.93 -0.13 -20.35
CA LEU A 71 10.50 0.51 -21.59
C LEU A 71 10.34 2.03 -21.41
N ASN A 72 10.70 2.79 -22.45
CA ASN A 72 10.49 4.23 -22.47
C ASN A 72 9.01 4.56 -22.80
N GLN A 73 8.59 5.81 -22.60
CA GLN A 73 7.18 6.20 -22.78
C GLN A 73 6.69 6.04 -24.22
N GLU A 74 7.56 6.21 -25.21
CA GLU A 74 7.23 6.03 -26.63
C GLU A 74 6.98 4.55 -26.97
N GLN A 75 7.82 3.65 -26.45
CA GLN A 75 7.67 2.20 -26.60
C GLN A 75 6.41 1.71 -25.90
N ILE A 76 6.11 2.23 -24.70
CA ILE A 76 4.87 1.92 -23.97
C ILE A 76 3.64 2.38 -24.77
N ALA A 77 3.70 3.57 -25.34
CA ALA A 77 2.63 4.13 -26.17
C ALA A 77 2.38 3.25 -27.42
N GLN A 78 3.45 2.79 -28.08
CA GLN A 78 3.38 1.88 -29.21
C GLN A 78 2.78 0.52 -28.83
N GLU A 79 3.24 -0.08 -27.73
CA GLU A 79 2.79 -1.40 -27.24
C GLU A 79 1.32 -1.40 -26.81
N LEU A 80 0.85 -0.30 -26.22
CA LEU A 80 -0.53 -0.16 -25.73
C LEU A 80 -1.47 0.51 -26.73
N HIS A 81 -0.96 0.93 -27.90
CA HIS A 81 -1.71 1.68 -28.92
C HIS A 81 -2.42 2.93 -28.39
N ILE A 82 -1.74 3.66 -27.50
CA ILE A 82 -2.23 4.92 -26.91
C ILE A 82 -1.24 6.05 -27.19
N ASP A 83 -1.72 7.29 -27.05
CA ASP A 83 -0.85 8.44 -27.25
C ASP A 83 0.20 8.59 -26.12
N GLN A 84 1.42 8.99 -26.49
CA GLN A 84 2.51 9.16 -25.53
C GLN A 84 2.18 10.21 -24.45
N SER A 85 1.40 11.24 -24.77
CA SER A 85 0.97 12.23 -23.77
C SER A 85 0.03 11.63 -22.72
N THR A 86 -0.74 10.59 -23.08
CA THR A 86 -1.59 9.85 -22.15
C THR A 86 -0.73 9.03 -21.19
N VAL A 87 0.28 8.32 -21.71
CA VAL A 87 1.26 7.59 -20.88
C VAL A 87 1.97 8.53 -19.91
N SER A 88 2.42 9.68 -20.39
CA SER A 88 3.12 10.68 -19.59
C SER A 88 2.24 11.20 -18.45
N ARG A 89 0.99 11.56 -18.75
CA ARG A 89 0.02 12.06 -17.75
C ARG A 89 -0.31 10.99 -16.71
N ASP A 90 -0.53 9.75 -17.14
CA ASP A 90 -0.85 8.63 -16.27
C ASP A 90 0.34 8.28 -15.35
N LEU A 91 1.57 8.25 -15.87
CA LEU A 91 2.77 8.08 -15.03
C LEU A 91 2.93 9.21 -14.03
N HIS A 92 2.69 10.46 -14.45
CA HIS A 92 2.77 11.61 -13.55
C HIS A 92 1.71 11.54 -12.43
N LEU A 93 0.48 11.14 -12.76
CA LEU A 93 -0.57 10.91 -11.76
C LEU A 93 -0.14 9.86 -10.74
N VAL A 94 0.37 8.70 -11.19
CA VAL A 94 0.86 7.66 -10.28
C VAL A 94 1.97 8.17 -9.38
N GLN A 95 2.92 8.95 -9.91
CA GLN A 95 3.98 9.55 -9.11
C GLN A 95 3.43 10.50 -8.04
N GLN A 96 2.47 11.35 -8.40
CA GLN A 96 1.85 12.26 -7.45
C GLN A 96 1.06 11.51 -6.36
N GLU A 97 0.28 10.49 -6.73
CA GLU A 97 -0.47 9.66 -5.80
C GLU A 97 0.47 8.90 -4.86
N SER A 98 1.54 8.32 -5.41
CA SER A 98 2.58 7.65 -4.62
C SER A 98 3.23 8.61 -3.63
N LYS A 99 3.57 9.84 -4.04
CA LYS A 99 4.12 10.87 -3.15
C LYS A 99 3.14 11.20 -2.02
N LYS A 100 1.86 11.40 -2.33
CA LYS A 100 0.82 11.66 -1.32
C LYS A 100 0.68 10.50 -0.35
N HIS A 101 0.70 9.26 -0.85
CA HIS A 101 0.58 8.07 -0.01
C HIS A 101 1.77 7.93 0.95
N VAL A 102 3.00 8.13 0.46
CA VAL A 102 4.21 8.14 1.29
C VAL A 102 4.16 9.26 2.32
N GLU A 103 3.74 10.47 1.95
CA GLU A 103 3.61 11.58 2.88
C GLU A 103 2.56 11.33 3.97
N LYS A 104 1.45 10.67 3.63
CA LYS A 104 0.43 10.26 4.60
C LYS A 104 1.00 9.22 5.56
N TYR A 105 1.64 8.18 5.02
CA TYR A 105 2.28 7.13 5.81
C TYR A 105 3.31 7.72 6.79
N MET A 106 4.15 8.64 6.33
CA MET A 106 5.16 9.31 7.17
C MET A 106 4.56 10.19 8.27
N ARG A 107 3.33 10.71 8.09
CA ARG A 107 2.67 11.57 9.09
C ARG A 107 1.84 10.80 10.11
N GLU A 108 1.08 9.83 9.64
CA GLU A 108 0.00 9.22 10.41
C GLU A 108 0.31 7.78 10.82
N ASP A 109 0.77 6.96 9.86
CA ASP A 109 0.81 5.50 10.04
C ASP A 109 2.15 5.01 10.61
N ILE A 110 3.26 5.66 10.29
CA ILE A 110 4.60 5.22 10.70
C ILE A 110 4.78 5.19 12.22
N LEU A 111 4.13 6.12 12.93
CA LEU A 111 4.16 6.18 14.39
C LEU A 111 3.39 5.02 15.00
N LEU A 112 2.25 4.65 14.41
CA LEU A 112 1.45 3.52 14.87
C LEU A 112 2.20 2.20 14.64
N GLU A 113 2.80 2.01 13.48
CA GLU A 113 3.63 0.83 13.18
C GLU A 113 4.84 0.74 14.10
N TYR A 114 5.48 1.89 14.39
CA TYR A 114 6.56 1.96 15.36
C TYR A 114 6.12 1.55 16.77
N LEU A 115 4.94 1.99 17.24
CA LEU A 115 4.37 1.58 18.52
C LEU A 115 4.05 0.08 18.56
N ARG A 116 3.42 -0.46 17.50
CA ARG A 116 3.16 -1.90 17.36
C ARG A 116 4.45 -2.71 17.44
N TYR A 117 5.48 -2.26 16.73
CA TYR A 117 6.81 -2.88 16.79
C TYR A 117 7.38 -2.86 18.23
N LEU A 118 7.31 -1.74 18.95
CA LEU A 118 7.82 -1.66 20.33
C LEU A 118 7.10 -2.64 21.27
N VAL A 119 5.78 -2.73 21.17
CA VAL A 119 4.97 -3.66 21.98
C VAL A 119 5.33 -5.10 21.63
N GLY A 120 5.32 -5.47 20.35
CA GLY A 120 5.67 -6.82 19.92
C GLY A 120 7.11 -7.20 20.28
N SER A 121 8.04 -6.26 20.17
CA SER A 121 9.44 -6.46 20.58
C SER A 121 9.55 -6.72 22.08
N ASN A 122 8.76 -6.03 22.92
CA ASN A 122 8.78 -6.27 24.36
C ASN A 122 8.25 -7.67 24.71
N GLU A 123 7.17 -8.11 24.05
CA GLU A 123 6.61 -9.44 24.24
C GLU A 123 7.61 -10.53 23.84
N ILE A 124 8.28 -10.40 22.69
CA ILE A 124 9.32 -11.33 22.25
C ILE A 124 10.46 -11.39 23.28
N THR A 125 10.95 -10.24 23.75
CA THR A 125 11.99 -10.17 24.77
C THR A 125 11.56 -10.86 26.06
N ARG A 126 10.30 -10.68 26.48
CA ARG A 126 9.73 -11.35 27.66
C ARG A 126 9.72 -12.87 27.49
N THR A 127 9.18 -13.38 26.39
CA THR A 127 9.12 -14.83 26.12
C THR A 127 10.51 -15.46 26.08
N LEU A 128 11.50 -14.77 25.51
CA LEU A 128 12.88 -15.24 25.50
C LEU A 128 13.46 -15.28 26.92
N TRP A 129 13.19 -14.28 27.77
CA TRP A 129 13.60 -14.31 29.17
C TRP A 129 12.95 -15.43 29.96
N GLU A 130 11.66 -15.70 29.73
CA GLU A 130 10.94 -16.83 30.33
C GLU A 130 11.58 -18.17 29.91
N MET A 131 11.98 -18.32 28.65
CA MET A 131 12.70 -19.50 28.16
C MET A 131 14.08 -19.67 28.81
N VAL A 132 14.81 -18.58 29.03
CA VAL A 132 16.11 -18.61 29.72
C VAL A 132 15.95 -19.05 31.19
N GLN A 133 14.89 -18.59 31.85
CA GLN A 133 14.59 -18.89 33.26
C GLN A 133 13.91 -20.24 33.47
N SER A 134 13.30 -20.81 32.42
CA SER A 134 12.66 -22.13 32.45
C SER A 134 13.63 -23.20 32.98
N LYS A 135 13.14 -24.06 33.88
CA LYS A 135 13.90 -25.20 34.39
C LYS A 135 13.94 -26.36 33.39
N ASP A 136 12.96 -26.41 32.49
CA ASP A 136 12.76 -27.50 31.54
C ASP A 136 13.55 -27.29 30.23
N ALA A 137 14.06 -26.08 30.00
CA ALA A 137 14.85 -25.76 28.81
C ALA A 137 16.28 -26.30 28.91
N THR A 138 16.75 -26.91 27.83
CA THR A 138 18.13 -27.38 27.72
C THR A 138 19.12 -26.22 27.70
N ARG A 139 20.38 -26.46 28.11
CA ARG A 139 21.46 -25.45 28.05
C ARG A 139 21.60 -24.83 26.65
N LYS A 140 21.41 -25.64 25.60
CA LYS A 140 21.49 -25.17 24.20
C LYS A 140 20.36 -24.20 23.87
N GLU A 141 19.12 -24.50 24.26
CA GLU A 141 17.97 -23.61 24.04
C GLU A 141 18.15 -22.29 24.79
N LYS A 142 18.64 -22.33 26.03
CA LYS A 142 18.94 -21.12 26.80
C LYS A 142 20.01 -20.27 26.12
N MET A 143 21.07 -20.88 25.61
CA MET A 143 22.13 -20.16 24.91
C MET A 143 21.63 -19.52 23.61
N ASN A 144 20.77 -20.23 22.87
CA ASN A 144 20.11 -19.68 21.69
C ASN A 144 19.18 -18.51 22.06
N ALA A 145 18.38 -18.64 23.12
CA ALA A 145 17.49 -17.57 23.58
C ALA A 145 18.27 -16.31 24.00
N ILE A 146 19.40 -16.47 24.69
CA ILE A 146 20.30 -15.35 25.04
C ILE A 146 20.89 -14.70 23.79
N SER A 147 21.29 -15.49 22.78
CA SER A 147 21.80 -14.94 21.52
C SER A 147 20.73 -14.13 20.78
N LEU A 148 19.50 -14.62 20.72
CA LEU A 148 18.36 -13.91 20.13
C LEU A 148 18.01 -12.65 20.92
N LEU A 149 18.09 -12.68 22.25
CA LEU A 149 17.91 -11.48 23.10
C LEU A 149 18.92 -10.39 22.73
N MET A 150 20.19 -10.75 22.56
CA MET A 150 21.23 -9.80 22.18
C MET A 150 20.94 -9.17 20.80
N GLN A 151 20.55 -9.98 19.82
CA GLN A 151 20.14 -9.48 18.49
C GLN A 151 18.92 -8.54 18.56
N MET A 152 17.96 -8.82 19.45
CA MET A 152 16.79 -7.98 19.64
C MET A 152 17.15 -6.63 20.26
N TYR A 153 18.07 -6.59 21.24
CA TYR A 153 18.56 -5.35 21.82
C TYR A 153 19.33 -4.50 20.80
N ASP A 154 20.21 -5.10 20.01
CA ASP A 154 20.94 -4.40 18.94
C ASP A 154 19.98 -3.83 17.91
N SER A 155 19.03 -4.64 17.43
CA SER A 155 18.04 -4.21 16.44
C SER A 155 17.14 -3.09 16.98
N ARG A 156 16.77 -3.14 18.27
CA ARG A 156 15.99 -2.09 18.93
C ARG A 156 16.79 -0.78 19.01
N LEU A 157 18.06 -0.85 19.39
CA LEU A 157 18.94 0.32 19.48
C LEU A 157 19.16 0.96 18.10
N GLN A 158 19.38 0.15 17.06
CA GLN A 158 19.50 0.64 15.68
C GLN A 158 18.23 1.33 15.21
N ARG A 159 17.05 0.79 15.49
CA ARG A 159 15.78 1.43 15.12
C ARG A 159 15.53 2.74 15.87
N LEU A 160 15.95 2.84 17.13
CA LEU A 160 15.84 4.07 17.91
C LEU A 160 16.77 5.19 17.40
N THR A 161 17.97 4.84 16.92
CA THR A 161 19.03 5.80 16.59
C THR A 161 19.16 6.09 15.09
N ALA A 162 18.87 5.11 14.23
CA ALA A 162 19.17 5.14 12.80
C ALA A 162 17.98 4.79 11.89
N GLY A 163 16.84 4.36 12.44
CA GLY A 163 15.67 3.99 11.64
C GLY A 163 14.99 5.19 10.98
N PRO A 164 14.56 5.12 9.69
CA PRO A 164 13.71 6.16 9.09
C PRO A 164 12.37 6.31 9.82
N GLU A 165 11.92 5.27 10.52
CA GLU A 165 10.75 5.26 11.40
C GLU A 165 11.03 5.85 12.79
N SER A 166 12.29 6.13 13.14
CA SER A 166 12.59 6.76 14.42
C SER A 166 11.96 8.15 14.48
N PHE A 167 11.37 8.50 15.62
CA PHE A 167 10.72 9.79 15.82
C PHE A 167 11.61 10.98 15.41
N LEU A 168 12.92 10.88 15.66
CA LEU A 168 13.90 11.92 15.30
C LEU A 168 14.02 12.10 13.78
N ASN A 169 14.08 10.99 13.04
CA ASN A 169 14.22 11.00 11.58
C ASN A 169 12.90 11.34 10.90
N VAL A 170 11.77 10.81 11.37
CA VAL A 170 10.43 11.19 10.88
C VAL A 170 10.22 12.69 11.02
N LYS A 171 10.51 13.27 12.19
CA LYS A 171 10.38 14.71 12.40
C LYS A 171 11.27 15.52 11.45
N LYS A 172 12.50 15.08 11.22
CA LYS A 172 13.42 15.71 10.26
C LYS A 172 12.88 15.62 8.83
N SER A 173 12.45 14.44 8.39
CA SER A 173 11.88 14.21 7.07
C SER A 173 10.61 15.04 6.84
N LEU A 174 9.72 15.13 7.83
CA LEU A 174 8.52 15.98 7.76
C LEU A 174 8.87 17.45 7.62
N SER A 175 9.85 17.95 8.39
CA SER A 175 10.31 19.33 8.27
C SER A 175 10.96 19.63 6.92
N GLU A 176 11.65 18.65 6.32
CA GLU A 176 12.22 18.79 4.98
C GLU A 176 11.12 18.80 3.90
N ILE A 177 10.11 17.94 4.02
CA ILE A 177 8.95 17.93 3.12
C ILE A 177 8.21 19.27 3.18
N GLU A 178 7.99 19.81 4.37
CA GLU A 178 7.34 21.11 4.55
C GLU A 178 8.18 22.25 3.95
N LEU A 179 9.49 22.24 4.15
CA LEU A 179 10.40 23.22 3.55
C LEU A 179 10.35 23.16 2.01
N ARG A 180 10.33 21.96 1.42
CA ARG A 180 10.21 21.78 -0.03
C ARG A 180 8.88 22.34 -0.55
N LYS A 181 7.77 22.11 0.15
CA LYS A 181 6.47 22.70 -0.19
C LYS A 181 6.48 24.23 -0.13
N MET A 182 7.12 24.81 0.89
CA MET A 182 7.28 26.27 0.98
C MET A 182 8.17 26.83 -0.14
N ALA A 183 9.20 26.08 -0.55
CA ALA A 183 10.07 26.46 -1.65
C ALA A 183 9.40 26.34 -3.03
N GLU A 184 8.45 25.43 -3.20
CA GLU A 184 7.61 25.37 -4.42
C GLU A 184 6.75 26.64 -4.57
N VAL A 185 6.35 27.27 -3.45
CA VAL A 185 5.56 28.52 -3.45
C VAL A 185 6.44 29.77 -3.49
N ASN A 186 7.69 29.69 -3.03
CA ASN A 186 8.60 30.83 -2.94
C ASN A 186 9.87 30.64 -3.78
N PRO A 187 10.02 31.37 -4.91
CA PRO A 187 11.15 31.20 -5.84
C PRO A 187 12.51 31.53 -5.21
N MET A 188 12.56 32.39 -4.18
CA MET A 188 13.79 32.71 -3.46
C MET A 188 14.26 31.55 -2.58
N LEU A 189 13.32 30.83 -1.94
CA LEU A 189 13.62 29.63 -1.16
C LEU A 189 14.04 28.47 -2.07
N GLN A 190 13.44 28.35 -3.25
CA GLN A 190 13.83 27.37 -4.28
C GLN A 190 15.29 27.57 -4.73
N ALA A 191 15.69 28.81 -5.00
CA ALA A 191 17.07 29.14 -5.37
C ALA A 191 18.08 28.82 -4.25
N ARG A 192 17.71 29.06 -2.98
CA ARG A 192 18.57 28.71 -1.82
C ARG A 192 18.69 27.21 -1.60
N LEU A 193 17.62 26.44 -1.83
CA LEU A 193 17.62 24.97 -1.75
C LEU A 193 18.54 24.35 -2.82
N ASN A 194 18.48 24.85 -4.05
CA ASN A 194 19.30 24.37 -5.17
C ASN A 194 20.81 24.61 -4.95
N ASN A 195 21.18 25.66 -4.20
CA ASN A 195 22.57 25.97 -3.89
C ASN A 195 23.16 25.18 -2.70
N LYS A 196 22.45 24.18 -2.14
CA LYS A 196 22.92 23.29 -1.04
C LYS A 196 23.41 23.98 0.25
N ILE A 197 23.09 25.27 0.47
CA ILE A 197 23.59 26.03 1.64
C ILE A 197 22.88 25.65 2.95
N LEU A 198 21.74 24.97 2.91
CA LEU A 198 20.85 24.80 4.09
C LEU A 198 20.97 23.48 4.86
N PHE A 199 21.69 22.47 4.36
CA PHE A 199 21.89 21.21 5.10
C PHE A 199 23.10 21.24 6.05
N GLY A 200 23.74 22.40 6.19
CA GLY A 200 24.75 22.69 7.19
C GLY A 200 24.13 22.93 8.58
N LYS A 201 24.02 21.84 9.34
CA LYS A 201 23.94 21.77 10.81
C LYS A 201 22.84 22.46 11.62
N ASP A 202 22.02 23.38 11.13
CA ASP A 202 21.05 24.05 12.03
C ASP A 202 19.65 24.29 11.43
N PHE A 203 18.72 23.39 11.75
CA PHE A 203 17.27 23.58 11.58
C PHE A 203 16.65 24.54 12.63
N SER A 204 17.47 25.33 13.31
CA SER A 204 17.03 26.29 14.35
C SER A 204 16.45 27.59 13.78
N LEU A 205 16.52 27.81 12.46
CA LEU A 205 16.14 29.09 11.82
C LEU A 205 14.63 29.36 11.69
N PHE A 206 13.75 28.38 11.90
CA PHE A 206 12.29 28.58 11.74
C PHE A 206 11.49 28.71 13.05
N LYS A 207 12.15 28.79 14.20
CA LYS A 207 11.47 29.04 15.49
C LYS A 207 10.97 30.49 15.70
N GLY A 208 11.20 31.39 14.74
CA GLY A 208 10.97 32.83 14.91
C GLY A 208 9.74 33.46 14.24
N LEU A 209 9.04 32.78 13.32
CA LEU A 209 7.88 33.38 12.64
C LEU A 209 6.58 33.07 13.41
N LYS A 210 6.40 33.75 14.55
CA LYS A 210 5.06 33.97 15.12
C LYS A 210 4.31 34.94 14.20
N LYS A 211 3.09 34.55 13.82
CA LYS A 211 2.12 35.40 13.14
C LYS A 211 1.84 36.64 14.00
N GLU A 212 2.02 37.81 13.41
CA GLU A 212 1.22 39.01 13.72
C GLU A 212 -0.05 38.99 12.88
#